data_AF-A0A7S1YL58-F1
#
_entry.id   AF-A0A7S1YL58-F1
#
_cell.length_a   1.000
_cell.length_b   1.000
_cell.length_c   1.000
_cell.angle_alpha   90.00
_cell.angle_beta   90.00
_cell.angle_gamma   90.00
#
_symmetry.space_group_name_H-M   'P 1'
#
loop_
_entity.id
_entity.type
_entity.pdbx_description
1 polymer ?
#
loop_
_entity_poly.entity_id
_entity_poly.type
_entity_poly.pdbx_seq_one_letter_code
_entity_poly.pdbx_strand_id
1 'polypeptide(L)'
;MLAPAPSGQPASSQVQVAIKNMATGFVFYFACNFNFAALFSPDGALDRSAFIEAWKSIDDRKELYGTVSDLPPASTDIDQVQAKFRANNVFFIARRPVPNAEGQEVVYFSMRTVTEQDFLLELTFKQGVPACKICLKTESAAYGLLAKTALENLLRA
;
A
#
# COMPACT_ATOMS: atom_id res chain seq x y z
N MET A 1 28.19 -0.92 6.88
CA MET A 1 27.32 -2.11 6.75
C MET A 1 26.07 -1.83 7.57
N LEU A 2 24.90 -1.69 6.93
CA LEU A 2 23.64 -1.65 7.67
C LEU A 2 23.44 -3.02 8.29
N ALA A 3 23.28 -3.08 9.62
CA ALA A 3 22.94 -4.32 10.28
C ALA A 3 21.65 -4.88 9.65
N PRO A 4 21.57 -6.18 9.34
CA PRO A 4 20.31 -6.76 8.88
C PRO A 4 19.26 -6.52 9.97
N ALA A 5 18.05 -6.12 9.55
CA ALA A 5 16.94 -5.99 10.47
C ALA A 5 16.73 -7.33 11.21
N PRO A 6 16.49 -7.32 12.54
CA PRO A 6 16.21 -8.54 13.29
C PRO A 6 15.06 -9.30 12.63
N SER A 7 15.21 -10.62 12.51
CA SER A 7 14.15 -11.48 11.98
C SER A 7 12.87 -11.33 12.81
N GLY A 8 11.76 -11.01 12.15
CA GLY A 8 10.44 -10.89 12.78
C GLY A 8 10.06 -9.51 13.32
N GLN A 9 10.91 -8.49 13.18
CA GLN A 9 10.49 -7.11 13.48
C GLN A 9 9.89 -6.41 12.25
N PRO A 10 8.83 -5.59 12.43
CA PRO A 10 8.34 -4.71 11.37
C PRO A 10 9.46 -3.80 10.88
N ALA A 11 9.52 -3.57 9.56
CA ALA A 11 10.43 -2.61 8.98
C ALA A 11 10.08 -1.19 9.47
N SER A 12 11.11 -0.38 9.69
CA SER A 12 10.97 1.04 10.03
C SER A 12 11.00 1.89 8.77
N SER A 13 10.11 2.89 8.68
CA SER A 13 10.20 3.92 7.65
C SER A 13 11.13 5.08 8.03
N GLN A 14 11.80 5.00 9.19
CA GLN A 14 12.68 6.05 9.66
C GLN A 14 14.00 6.07 8.87
N VAL A 15 14.37 7.25 8.38
CA VAL A 15 15.64 7.57 7.74
C VAL A 15 16.41 8.50 8.66
N GLN A 16 17.65 8.13 8.99
CA GLN A 16 18.58 9.00 9.69
C GLN A 16 19.30 9.90 8.69
N VAL A 17 19.27 11.21 8.92
CA VAL A 17 19.78 12.22 7.98
C VAL A 17 20.85 13.06 8.67
N ALA A 18 21.95 13.30 7.94
CA ALA A 18 23.00 14.23 8.32
C ALA A 18 23.24 15.23 7.18
N ILE A 19 23.11 16.54 7.44
CA ILE A 19 23.35 17.61 6.47
C ILE A 19 24.52 18.47 6.95
N LYS A 20 25.58 18.58 6.15
CA LYS A 20 26.75 19.42 6.46
C LYS A 20 26.67 20.76 5.72
N ASN A 21 26.75 21.85 6.48
CA ASN A 21 26.97 23.18 5.92
C ASN A 21 28.48 23.40 5.74
N MET A 22 28.93 23.55 4.50
CA MET A 22 30.34 23.71 4.17
C MET A 22 30.91 25.09 4.53
N ALA A 23 30.09 26.14 4.61
CA ALA A 23 30.52 27.49 4.97
C ALA A 23 30.77 27.64 6.48
N THR A 24 29.92 27.02 7.31
CA THR A 24 30.02 27.10 8.77
C THR A 24 30.72 25.89 9.39
N GLY A 25 30.88 24.79 8.67
CA GLY A 25 31.42 23.52 9.17
C GLY A 25 30.44 22.67 9.98
N PHE A 26 29.30 23.23 10.43
CA PHE A 26 28.27 22.52 11.18
C PHE A 26 27.63 21.34 10.43
N VAL A 27 27.28 20.30 11.19
CA VAL A 27 26.50 19.16 10.73
C VAL A 27 25.20 19.10 11.52
N PHE A 28 24.07 19.05 10.81
CA PHE A 28 22.73 18.92 11.37
C PHE A 28 22.30 17.46 11.26
N TYR A 29 21.83 16.89 12.37
CA TYR A 29 21.33 15.52 12.43
C TYR A 29 19.85 15.53 12.77
N PHE A 30 19.06 14.76 12.04
CA PHE A 30 17.66 14.52 12.35
C PHE A 30 17.22 13.17 11.79
N ALA A 31 16.02 12.75 12.17
CA ALA A 31 15.36 11.59 11.58
C ALA A 31 14.03 12.02 10.96
N CYS A 32 13.67 11.41 9.84
CA CYS A 32 12.37 11.60 9.21
C CYS A 32 11.80 10.24 8.79
N ASN A 33 10.48 10.16 8.59
CA ASN A 33 9.86 8.97 8.05
C ASN A 33 9.61 9.16 6.55
N PHE A 34 9.95 8.18 5.72
CA PHE A 34 9.59 8.22 4.30
C PHE A 34 8.18 7.65 4.08
N ASN A 35 7.52 8.13 3.02
CA ASN A 35 6.25 7.54 2.57
C ASN A 35 6.55 6.25 1.78
N PHE A 36 6.07 5.11 2.26
CA PHE A 36 6.34 3.81 1.62
C PHE A 36 5.83 3.72 0.18
N ALA A 37 4.81 4.49 -0.20
CA ALA A 37 4.34 4.56 -1.59
C ALA A 37 5.44 5.03 -2.56
N ALA A 38 6.44 5.78 -2.09
CA ALA A 38 7.58 6.21 -2.90
C ALA A 38 8.46 5.05 -3.38
N LEU A 39 8.33 3.86 -2.76
CA LEU A 39 9.04 2.66 -3.18
C LEU A 39 8.28 1.84 -4.22
N PHE A 40 7.01 2.15 -4.51
CA PHE A 40 6.24 1.40 -5.51
C PHE A 40 6.83 1.59 -6.91
N SER A 41 7.16 0.47 -7.55
CA SER A 41 7.84 0.37 -8.83
C SER A 41 6.83 0.39 -9.98
N PRO A 42 7.17 0.99 -11.14
CA PRO A 42 6.38 0.87 -12.36
C PRO A 42 6.18 -0.59 -12.82
N ASP A 43 7.04 -1.52 -12.40
CA ASP A 43 6.99 -2.95 -12.76
C ASP A 43 6.13 -3.79 -11.78
N GLY A 44 5.13 -3.18 -11.14
CA GLY A 44 4.25 -3.84 -10.16
C GLY A 44 2.92 -4.36 -10.70
N ALA A 45 2.69 -4.24 -12.01
CA ALA A 45 1.48 -4.72 -12.65
C ALA A 45 1.52 -6.25 -12.77
N LEU A 46 0.49 -6.92 -12.24
CA LEU A 46 0.25 -8.34 -12.47
C LEU A 46 -0.91 -8.52 -13.45
N ASP A 47 -0.86 -9.59 -14.23
CA ASP A 47 -2.07 -10.06 -14.92
C ASP A 47 -3.04 -10.74 -13.93
N ARG A 48 -4.27 -10.93 -14.38
CA ARG A 48 -5.34 -11.49 -13.54
C ARG A 48 -5.06 -12.91 -13.05
N SER A 49 -4.45 -13.76 -13.88
CA SER A 49 -4.10 -15.13 -13.51
C SER A 49 -3.01 -15.16 -12.45
N ALA A 50 -1.93 -14.41 -12.66
CA ALA A 50 -0.83 -14.27 -11.72
C ALA A 50 -1.30 -13.71 -10.38
N PHE A 51 -2.19 -12.70 -10.39
CA PHE A 51 -2.79 -12.17 -9.18
C PHE A 51 -3.58 -13.24 -8.40
N ILE A 52 -4.43 -14.02 -9.08
CA ILE A 52 -5.25 -15.06 -8.42
C ILE A 52 -4.37 -16.17 -7.84
N GLU A 53 -3.32 -16.56 -8.55
CA GLU A 53 -2.36 -17.55 -8.07
C GLU A 53 -1.64 -17.06 -6.81
N ALA A 54 -1.06 -15.84 -6.87
CA ALA A 54 -0.37 -15.23 -5.74
C ALA A 54 -1.30 -14.97 -4.54
N TRP A 55 -2.56 -14.57 -4.79
CA TRP A 55 -3.54 -14.34 -3.72
C TRP A 55 -3.87 -15.61 -2.94
N LYS A 56 -3.95 -16.74 -3.64
CA LYS A 56 -4.27 -18.05 -3.06
C LYS A 56 -3.06 -18.71 -2.39
N SER A 57 -1.84 -18.38 -2.82
CA SER A 57 -0.63 -18.96 -2.25
C SER A 57 -0.27 -18.36 -0.88
N ILE A 58 -0.65 -17.10 -0.63
CA ILE A 58 -0.41 -16.41 0.63
C ILE A 58 -1.43 -16.84 1.68
N ASP A 59 -0.93 -17.41 2.78
CA ASP A 59 -1.70 -17.84 3.96
C ASP A 59 -2.56 -16.71 4.53
N ASP A 60 -3.83 -16.98 4.81
CA ASP A 60 -4.78 -15.98 5.30
C ASP A 60 -4.36 -15.36 6.65
N ARG A 61 -3.52 -16.04 7.45
CA ARG A 61 -2.93 -15.47 8.67
C ARG A 61 -2.01 -14.27 8.41
N LYS A 62 -1.58 -14.05 7.16
CA LYS A 62 -0.77 -12.91 6.73
C LYS A 62 -1.62 -11.75 6.19
N GLU A 63 -2.95 -11.87 6.21
CA GLU A 63 -3.85 -10.80 5.78
C GLU A 63 -3.85 -9.65 6.78
N LEU A 64 -3.63 -8.44 6.26
CA LEU A 64 -3.69 -7.21 7.05
C LEU A 64 -5.00 -6.48 6.73
N TYR A 65 -5.99 -6.64 7.61
CA TYR A 65 -7.29 -6.00 7.50
C TYR A 65 -7.34 -4.61 8.11
N GLY A 66 -8.24 -3.78 7.60
CA GLY A 66 -8.56 -2.47 8.17
C GLY A 66 -9.84 -1.88 7.58
N THR A 67 -10.23 -0.73 8.11
CA THR A 67 -11.27 0.12 7.54
C THR A 67 -10.73 1.54 7.47
N VAL A 68 -10.77 2.11 6.27
CA VAL A 68 -10.43 3.52 6.05
C VAL A 68 -11.73 4.30 6.11
N SER A 69 -11.96 4.98 7.23
CA SER A 69 -13.12 5.86 7.43
C SER A 69 -12.80 7.29 7.00
N ASP A 70 -13.82 8.14 6.88
CA ASP A 70 -13.68 9.57 6.56
C ASP A 70 -12.96 9.81 5.22
N LEU A 71 -13.31 9.00 4.21
CA LEU A 71 -12.78 9.17 2.87
C LEU A 71 -13.26 10.50 2.26
N PRO A 72 -12.37 11.27 1.63
CA PRO A 72 -12.79 12.44 0.87
C PRO A 72 -13.67 12.02 -0.32
N PRO A 73 -14.52 12.92 -0.87
CA PRO A 73 -15.39 12.60 -2.00
C PRO A 73 -14.67 11.95 -3.18
N ALA A 74 -13.45 12.44 -3.49
CA ALA A 74 -12.60 11.90 -4.57
C ALA A 74 -12.11 10.45 -4.34
N SER A 75 -12.23 9.94 -3.12
CA SER A 75 -11.88 8.56 -2.74
C SER A 75 -13.09 7.66 -2.50
N THR A 76 -14.30 8.15 -2.77
CA THR A 76 -15.53 7.34 -2.71
C THR A 76 -15.96 6.82 -4.08
N ASP A 77 -15.38 7.38 -5.15
CA ASP A 77 -15.51 6.93 -6.53
C ASP A 77 -14.32 6.02 -6.88
N ILE A 78 -14.62 4.76 -7.23
CA ILE A 78 -13.63 3.75 -7.57
C ILE A 78 -12.78 4.16 -8.77
N ASP A 79 -13.34 4.86 -9.77
CA ASP A 79 -12.60 5.22 -10.97
C ASP A 79 -11.57 6.33 -10.67
N GLN A 80 -11.92 7.25 -9.76
CA GLN A 80 -10.97 8.25 -9.24
C GLN A 80 -9.89 7.62 -8.37
N VAL A 81 -10.25 6.64 -7.52
CA VAL A 81 -9.27 5.86 -6.74
C VAL A 81 -8.32 5.13 -7.68
N GLN A 82 -8.80 4.48 -8.74
CA GLN A 82 -7.95 3.82 -9.73
C GLN A 82 -6.98 4.79 -10.41
N ALA A 83 -7.43 5.97 -10.82
CA ALA A 83 -6.56 6.98 -11.43
C ALA A 83 -5.47 7.46 -10.46
N LYS A 84 -5.85 7.75 -9.21
CA LYS A 84 -4.91 8.14 -8.14
C LYS A 84 -3.89 7.04 -7.82
N PHE A 85 -4.35 5.81 -7.74
CA PHE A 85 -3.52 4.63 -7.48
C PHE A 85 -2.54 4.38 -8.64
N ARG A 86 -3.00 4.48 -9.89
CA ARG A 86 -2.13 4.37 -11.06
C ARG A 86 -1.02 5.41 -11.07
N ALA A 87 -1.30 6.65 -10.65
CA ALA A 87 -0.28 7.71 -10.53
C ALA A 87 0.79 7.40 -9.45
N ASN A 88 0.52 6.45 -8.55
CA ASN A 88 1.41 6.00 -7.49
C ASN A 88 1.86 4.54 -7.67
N ASN A 89 1.85 4.01 -8.91
CA ASN A 89 2.26 2.64 -9.23
C ASN A 89 1.50 1.55 -8.45
N VAL A 90 0.20 1.78 -8.25
CA VAL A 90 -0.76 0.79 -7.74
C VAL A 90 -1.70 0.39 -8.89
N PHE A 91 -1.62 -0.87 -9.32
CA PHE A 91 -2.15 -1.32 -10.60
C PHE A 91 -3.47 -2.05 -10.42
N PHE A 92 -4.50 -1.61 -11.14
CA PHE A 92 -5.82 -2.24 -11.14
C PHE A 92 -5.78 -3.65 -11.76
N ILE A 93 -6.46 -4.60 -11.13
CA ILE A 93 -6.58 -5.99 -11.59
C ILE A 93 -8.02 -6.32 -12.00
N ALA A 94 -8.98 -6.10 -11.11
CA ALA A 94 -10.38 -6.43 -11.35
C ALA A 94 -11.31 -5.65 -10.40
N ARG A 95 -12.53 -5.39 -10.85
CA ARG A 95 -13.64 -4.84 -10.08
C ARG A 95 -14.83 -5.77 -10.22
N ARG A 96 -15.54 -6.05 -9.14
CA ARG A 96 -16.77 -6.87 -9.17
C ARG A 96 -17.79 -6.41 -8.13
N PRO A 97 -19.09 -6.51 -8.41
CA PRO A 97 -20.11 -6.36 -7.39
C PRO A 97 -20.05 -7.53 -6.39
N VAL A 98 -20.43 -7.27 -5.14
CA VAL A 98 -20.55 -8.31 -4.10
C VAL A 98 -21.89 -9.03 -4.26
N PRO A 99 -21.91 -10.37 -4.40
CA PRO A 99 -23.16 -11.12 -4.43
C PRO A 99 -23.99 -10.86 -3.18
N ASN A 100 -25.28 -10.60 -3.35
CA ASN A 100 -26.25 -10.35 -2.27
C ASN A 100 -25.96 -9.09 -1.41
N ALA A 101 -25.14 -8.15 -1.89
CA ALA A 101 -24.92 -6.87 -1.22
C ALA A 101 -25.02 -5.71 -2.22
N GLU A 102 -26.22 -5.13 -2.33
CA GLU A 102 -26.51 -4.04 -3.26
C GLU A 102 -25.64 -2.81 -2.97
N GLY A 103 -25.11 -2.21 -4.04
CA GLY A 103 -24.21 -1.05 -3.97
C GLY A 103 -22.84 -1.34 -3.37
N GLN A 104 -22.49 -2.61 -3.11
CA GLN A 104 -21.16 -2.99 -2.61
C GLN A 104 -20.30 -3.58 -3.71
N GLU A 105 -19.07 -3.09 -3.83
CA GLU A 105 -18.11 -3.50 -4.86
C GLU A 105 -16.76 -3.81 -4.25
N VAL A 106 -16.08 -4.81 -4.83
CA VAL A 106 -14.73 -5.20 -4.47
C VAL A 106 -13.80 -4.91 -5.63
N VAL A 107 -12.65 -4.33 -5.32
CA VAL A 107 -11.65 -3.90 -6.29
C VAL A 107 -10.29 -4.46 -5.87
N TYR A 108 -9.59 -5.06 -6.83
CA TYR A 108 -8.30 -5.71 -6.62
C TYR A 108 -7.19 -4.92 -7.29
N PHE A 109 -6.06 -4.79 -6.60
CA PHE A 109 -4.87 -4.12 -7.11
C PHE A 109 -3.59 -4.90 -6.79
N SER A 110 -2.56 -4.75 -7.61
CA SER A 110 -1.20 -5.22 -7.34
C SER A 110 -0.21 -4.06 -7.27
N MET A 111 0.84 -4.24 -6.46
CA MET A 111 1.98 -3.33 -6.42
C MET A 111 3.24 -4.10 -6.04
N ARG A 112 4.37 -3.65 -6.57
CA ARG A 112 5.71 -4.17 -6.28
C ARG A 112 6.59 -3.02 -5.84
N THR A 113 7.49 -3.24 -4.89
CA THR A 113 8.51 -2.24 -4.56
C THR A 113 9.71 -2.31 -5.51
N VAL A 114 10.50 -1.24 -5.62
CA VAL A 114 11.79 -1.25 -6.34
C VAL A 114 12.80 -2.25 -5.78
N THR A 115 12.54 -2.79 -4.59
CA THR A 115 13.31 -3.87 -3.95
C THR A 115 12.65 -5.24 -4.09
N GLU A 116 11.69 -5.40 -5.01
CA GLU A 116 11.07 -6.66 -5.43
C GLU A 116 10.16 -7.33 -4.38
N GLN A 117 9.54 -6.56 -3.48
CA GLN A 117 8.48 -7.09 -2.61
C GLN A 117 7.11 -6.88 -3.26
N ASP A 118 6.36 -7.97 -3.37
CA ASP A 118 5.00 -7.97 -3.93
C ASP A 118 3.93 -7.79 -2.86
N PHE A 119 2.90 -7.03 -3.22
CA PHE A 119 1.74 -6.74 -2.38
C PHE A 119 0.47 -6.85 -3.22
N LEU A 120 -0.55 -7.45 -2.61
CA LEU A 120 -1.86 -7.66 -3.23
C LEU A 120 -2.91 -6.99 -2.36
N LEU A 121 -3.73 -6.14 -2.97
CA LEU A 121 -4.70 -5.31 -2.28
C LEU A 121 -6.11 -5.66 -2.72
N GLU A 122 -7.01 -5.82 -1.75
CA GLU A 122 -8.45 -5.83 -1.92
C GLU A 122 -9.05 -4.62 -1.20
N LEU A 123 -9.81 -3.81 -1.93
CA LEU A 123 -10.64 -2.75 -1.37
C LEU A 123 -12.11 -3.10 -1.56
N THR A 124 -12.91 -2.88 -0.52
CA THR A 124 -14.36 -3.05 -0.58
C THR A 124 -15.06 -1.73 -0.27
N PHE A 125 -15.81 -1.21 -1.24
CA PHE A 125 -16.57 0.02 -1.14
C PHE A 125 -18.06 -0.29 -1.04
N LYS A 126 -18.81 0.60 -0.38
CA LYS A 126 -20.28 0.59 -0.37
C LYS A 126 -20.79 1.96 -0.77
N GLN A 127 -21.71 2.02 -1.72
CA GLN A 127 -22.30 3.25 -2.22
C GLN A 127 -22.89 4.08 -1.07
N GLY A 128 -22.61 5.38 -1.07
CA GLY A 128 -23.07 6.32 -0.04
C GLY A 128 -22.33 6.21 1.30
N VAL A 129 -21.34 5.32 1.44
CA VAL A 129 -20.53 5.21 2.64
C VAL A 129 -19.15 5.84 2.39
N PRO A 130 -18.74 6.87 3.14
CA PRO A 130 -17.42 7.50 3.01
C PRO A 130 -16.34 6.67 3.71
N ALA A 131 -16.34 5.36 3.47
CA ALA A 131 -15.38 4.42 4.03
C ALA A 131 -15.21 3.20 3.11
N CYS A 132 -14.03 2.58 3.17
CA CYS A 132 -13.78 1.30 2.51
C CYS A 132 -13.09 0.32 3.46
N LYS A 133 -13.35 -0.98 3.27
CA LYS A 133 -12.53 -2.02 3.87
C LYS A 133 -11.27 -2.18 3.03
N ILE A 134 -10.16 -2.45 3.70
CA ILE A 134 -8.86 -2.72 3.08
C ILE A 134 -8.34 -4.06 3.59
N CYS A 135 -7.90 -4.92 2.67
CA CYS A 135 -7.16 -6.14 2.96
C CYS A 135 -5.89 -6.17 2.11
N LEU A 136 -4.73 -6.29 2.76
CA LEU A 136 -3.44 -6.41 2.10
C LEU A 136 -2.85 -7.79 2.37
N LYS A 137 -2.41 -8.48 1.32
CA LYS A 137 -1.61 -9.71 1.39
C LYS A 137 -0.19 -9.45 0.89
N THR A 138 0.79 -10.05 1.56
CA THR A 138 2.19 -10.08 1.12
C THR A 138 2.94 -11.23 1.78
N GLU A 139 3.91 -11.81 1.08
CA GLU A 139 4.90 -12.70 1.68
C GLU A 139 5.93 -11.93 2.53
N SER A 140 6.07 -10.62 2.27
CA SER A 140 7.05 -9.75 2.91
C SER A 140 6.49 -9.12 4.18
N ALA A 141 6.24 -9.94 5.21
CA ALA A 141 5.57 -9.54 6.45
C ALA A 141 6.17 -8.29 7.12
N ALA A 142 7.50 -8.11 7.05
CA ALA A 142 8.18 -6.94 7.62
C ALA A 142 7.67 -5.60 7.05
N TYR A 143 7.24 -5.57 5.77
CA TYR A 143 6.83 -4.36 5.08
C TYR A 143 5.30 -4.19 4.97
N GLY A 144 4.52 -5.21 5.33
CA GLY A 144 3.07 -5.21 5.14
C GLY A 144 2.37 -4.02 5.80
N LEU A 145 2.75 -3.67 7.03
CA LEU A 145 2.13 -2.52 7.73
C LEU A 145 2.50 -1.18 7.08
N LEU A 146 3.73 -1.02 6.60
CA LEU A 146 4.17 0.20 5.90
C LEU A 146 3.42 0.36 4.57
N ALA A 147 3.30 -0.71 3.79
CA ALA A 147 2.56 -0.72 2.54
C ALA A 147 1.07 -0.42 2.76
N LYS A 148 0.44 -1.06 3.77
CA LYS A 148 -0.95 -0.81 4.13
C LYS A 148 -1.16 0.66 4.53
N THR A 149 -0.33 1.19 5.40
CA THR A 149 -0.40 2.59 5.84
C THR A 149 -0.25 3.55 4.67
N ALA A 150 0.66 3.27 3.74
CA ALA A 150 0.83 4.09 2.54
C ALA A 150 -0.42 4.10 1.65
N LEU A 151 -1.06 2.94 1.46
CA LEU A 151 -2.32 2.84 0.70
C LEU A 151 -3.48 3.57 1.40
N GLU A 152 -3.58 3.47 2.73
CA GLU A 152 -4.56 4.21 3.52
C GLU A 152 -4.34 5.73 3.39
N ASN A 153 -3.09 6.19 3.42
CA ASN A 153 -2.75 7.60 3.21
C ASN A 153 -3.11 8.07 1.79
N LEU A 154 -2.85 7.26 0.77
CA LEU A 154 -3.27 7.56 -0.60
C LEU A 154 -4.80 7.65 -0.70
N LEU A 155 -5.55 6.83 0.02
CA LEU A 155 -7.02 6.91 0.07
C LEU A 155 -7.52 8.16 0.81
N ARG A 156 -6.77 8.66 1.80
CA ARG A 156 -7.14 9.87 2.55
C ARG A 156 -6.74 11.18 1.87
N ALA A 157 -5.77 11.13 0.96
CA ALA A 157 -5.28 12.26 0.18
C ALA A 157 -6.26 12.73 -0.90
#